data_AF-A0A5A9YWH4-F1
#
_entry.id   AF-A0A5A9YWH4-F1
#
_cell.length_a   1.000
_cell.length_b   1.000
_cell.length_c   1.000
_cell.angle_alpha   90.00
_cell.angle_beta   90.00
_cell.angle_gamma   90.00
#
_symmetry.space_group_name_H-M   'P 1'
#
loop_
_entity.id
_entity.type
_entity.pdbx_description
1 polymer ?
#
loop_
_entity_poly.entity_id
_entity_poly.type
_entity_poly.pdbx_seq_one_letter_code
_entity_poly.pdbx_strand_id
1 'polypeptide(L)' 'MPSFDLRVPAVLLRVDRNPFHHGTLGAVRSLGRAGIDVHLVADCAGSPVGASRFVHQM' A
#
# COMPACT_ATOMS: atom_id res chain seq x y z
N MET A 1 -9.90 18.82 -8.61
CA MET A 1 -9.09 17.60 -8.83
C MET A 1 -10.06 16.46 -9.14
N PRO A 2 -9.80 15.59 -10.12
CA PRO A 2 -10.65 14.42 -10.34
C PRO A 2 -10.68 13.56 -9.08
N SER A 3 -11.87 13.09 -8.70
CA SER A 3 -12.06 12.17 -7.57
C SER A 3 -11.69 10.74 -7.96
N PHE A 4 -11.16 9.96 -7.02
CA PHE A 4 -10.92 8.52 -7.22
C PHE A 4 -12.25 7.74 -7.31
N ASP A 5 -12.31 6.71 -8.16
CA ASP A 5 -13.37 5.68 -8.06
C ASP A 5 -12.99 4.70 -6.94
N LEU A 6 -13.61 4.87 -5.78
CA LEU A 6 -13.30 4.11 -4.57
C LEU A 6 -13.76 2.64 -4.64
N ARG A 7 -14.52 2.26 -5.67
CA ARG A 7 -14.98 0.88 -5.87
C ARG A 7 -13.91 -0.01 -6.50
N VAL A 8 -12.85 0.59 -7.03
CA VAL A 8 -11.75 -0.14 -7.68
C VAL A 8 -10.60 -0.30 -6.68
N PRO A 9 -10.28 -1.54 -6.27
CA PRO A 9 -9.15 -1.76 -5.36
C PRO A 9 -7.82 -1.50 -6.05
N ALA A 10 -6.80 -1.13 -5.27
CA ALA A 10 -5.43 -0.96 -5.74
C ALA A 10 -4.54 -2.11 -5.26
N VAL A 11 -3.70 -2.63 -6.15
CA VAL A 11 -2.66 -3.63 -5.81
C VAL A 11 -1.29 -2.98 -5.96
N LEU A 12 -0.51 -2.96 -4.88
CA LEU A 12 0.87 -2.48 -4.91
C LEU A 12 1.82 -3.68 -4.92
N LEU A 13 2.61 -3.79 -5.98
CA LEU A 13 3.68 -4.77 -6.09
C LEU A 13 5.02 -4.11 -5.74
N ARG A 14 5.72 -4.67 -4.76
CA ARG A 14 7.09 -4.26 -4.44
C ARG A 14 8.06 -5.33 -4.91
N VAL A 15 8.92 -4.95 -5.85
CA VAL A 15 9.97 -5.83 -6.41
C VAL A 15 11.34 -5.65 -5.76
N ASP A 16 11.54 -4.53 -5.07
CA ASP A 16 12.79 -4.19 -4.39
C ASP A 16 12.80 -4.68 -2.93
N ARG A 17 13.94 -5.21 -2.49
CA ARG A 17 14.15 -5.78 -1.14
C ARG A 17 14.71 -4.77 -0.13
N ASN A 18 14.89 -3.50 -0.50
CA ASN A 18 15.42 -2.51 0.42
C ASN A 18 14.41 -2.19 1.54
N PRO A 19 14.70 -2.51 2.83
CA PRO A 19 13.78 -2.29 3.93
C PRO A 19 13.55 -0.79 4.22
N PHE A 20 14.50 0.08 3.83
CA PHE A 20 14.43 1.54 4.02
C PHE A 20 13.63 2.27 2.93
N HIS A 21 13.14 1.55 1.92
CA HIS A 21 12.35 2.16 0.86
C HIS A 21 10.92 2.45 1.36
N HIS A 22 10.68 3.67 1.82
CA HIS A 22 9.40 4.07 2.43
C HIS A 22 8.33 4.56 1.44
N GLY A 23 8.68 4.72 0.16
CA GLY A 23 7.75 5.12 -0.90
C GLY A 23 6.49 4.25 -0.97
N THR A 24 6.63 2.93 -0.86
CA THR A 24 5.48 2.00 -0.82
C THR A 24 4.56 2.26 0.39
N LEU A 25 5.13 2.55 1.56
CA LEU A 25 4.34 2.91 2.75
C LEU A 25 3.58 4.22 2.56
N GLY A 26 4.22 5.21 1.92
CA GLY A 26 3.58 6.47 1.56
C GLY A 26 2.39 6.28 0.61
N ALA A 27 2.56 5.45 -0.42
CA ALA A 27 1.49 5.11 -1.36
C ALA A 27 0.32 4.39 -0.68
N VAL A 28 0.59 3.34 0.11
CA VAL A 28 -0.42 2.62 0.91
C VAL A 28 -1.23 3.58 1.79
N ARG A 29 -0.56 4.44 2.55
CA ARG A 29 -1.23 5.37 3.46
C ARG A 29 -2.04 6.43 2.73
N SER A 30 -1.57 6.88 1.57
CA SER A 30 -2.26 7.91 0.79
C SER A 30 -3.53 7.37 0.16
N LEU A 31 -3.46 6.19 -0.47
CA LEU A 31 -4.61 5.52 -1.08
C LEU A 31 -5.62 5.07 -0.02
N GLY A 32 -5.16 4.45 1.07
CA GLY A 32 -6.05 4.02 2.15
C GLY A 32 -6.75 5.18 2.87
N ARG A 33 -6.08 6.33 3.04
CA ARG A 33 -6.74 7.56 3.56
C ARG A 33 -7.76 8.14 2.58
N ALA A 34 -7.58 7.91 1.28
CA ALA A 34 -8.57 8.28 0.28
C ALA A 34 -9.78 7.32 0.25
N GLY A 35 -9.75 6.22 1.02
CA GLY A 35 -10.83 5.24 1.09
C GLY A 35 -10.74 4.13 0.05
N ILE A 36 -9.59 3.99 -0.63
CA ILE A 36 -9.34 2.90 -1.58
C ILE A 36 -8.96 1.65 -0.79
N ASP A 37 -9.52 0.50 -1.16
CA ASP A 37 -9.07 -0.80 -0.68
C ASP A 37 -7.70 -1.14 -1.30
N VAL A 38 -6.71 -1.44 -0.45
CA VAL A 38 -5.31 -1.57 -0.86
C VAL A 38 -4.78 -2.95 -0.48
N HIS A 39 -4.38 -3.71 -1.50
CA HIS A 39 -3.67 -4.97 -1.35
C HIS A 39 -2.18 -4.77 -1.63
N LEU A 40 -1.35 -5.50 -0.89
CA LEU A 40 0.10 -5.45 -1.01
C LEU A 40 0.66 -6.82 -1.38
N VAL A 41 1.46 -6.87 -2.43
CA VAL A 41 2.28 -8.02 -2.80
C VAL A 41 3.74 -7.62 -2.64
N ALA A 42 4.35 -8.06 -1.53
CA ALA A 42 5.71 -7.71 -1.18
C ALA A 42 6.29 -8.69 -0.16
N ASP A 43 7.60 -8.93 -0.23
CA ASP A 43 8.33 -9.38 0.95
C ASP A 43 8.41 -8.19 1.94
N CYS A 44 7.71 -8.33 3.06
CA CYS A 44 7.61 -7.28 4.07
C CYS A 44 8.57 -7.49 5.24
N ALA A 45 9.48 -8.47 5.17
CA ALA A 45 10.44 -8.72 6.24
C ALA A 45 11.23 -7.43 6.56
N GLY A 46 11.10 -6.93 7.79
CA GLY A 46 11.74 -5.70 8.25
C GLY A 46 11.18 -4.39 7.68
N SER A 47 10.09 -4.42 6.90
CA SER A 47 9.47 -3.23 6.34
C SER A 47 8.17 -2.86 7.07
N PRO A 48 7.97 -1.58 7.47
CA PRO A 48 6.77 -1.15 8.18
C PRO A 48 5.49 -1.18 7.33
N VAL A 49 5.61 -1.41 6.02
CA VAL A 49 4.47 -1.42 5.10
C VAL A 49 3.49 -2.57 5.38
N GLY A 50 3.99 -3.76 5.73
CA GLY A 50 3.14 -4.91 6.04
C GLY A 50 2.30 -4.74 7.31
N ALA A 51 2.73 -3.89 8.23
CA ALA A 51 2.02 -3.59 9.49
C ALA A 51 1.10 -2.36 9.39
N SER A 52 0.97 -1.76 8.20
CA SER A 52 0.09 -0.61 8.02
C SER A 52 -1.38 -1.03 8.11
N ARG A 53 -2.16 -0.34 8.95
CA ARG A 53 -3.62 -0.54 9.07
C ARG A 53 -4.42 -0.37 7.78
N PHE A 54 -3.78 0.17 6.73
CA PHE A 54 -4.37 0.42 5.42
C PHE A 54 -4.02 -0.67 4.41
N VAL A 55 -3.35 -1.75 4.81
CA VAL A 55 -3.16 -2.94 3.98
C VAL A 55 -4.25 -3.95 4.31
N HIS A 56 -5.01 -4.34 3.30
CA HIS A 56 -5.88 -5.51 3.37
C HIS A 56 -5.08 -6.75 2.97
N GLN A 57 -4.81 -7.59 3.96
CA GLN A 57 -4.28 -8.93 3.72
C GLN A 57 -5.41 -9.80 3.17
N MET A 58 -5.14 -10.50 2.06
CA MET A 58 -5.97 -11.60 1.60
C MET A 58 -5.77 -12.83 2.48
#